data_AF-A0A0S4LH10-F1
#
_entry.id   AF-A0A0S4LH10-F1
#
_cell.length_a   1.000
_cell.length_b   1.000
_cell.length_c   1.000
_cell.angle_alpha   90.00
_cell.angle_beta   90.00
_cell.angle_gamma   90.00
#
_symmetry.space_group_name_H-M   'P 1'
#
loop_
_entity.id
_entity.type
_entity.pdbx_description
1 polymer ?
#
loop_
_entity_poly.entity_id
_entity_poly.type
_entity_poly.pdbx_seq_one_letter_code
_entity_poly.pdbx_strand_id
1 'polypeptide(L)'
;MSTSASSESTILPSNAPAAAARPVQDMVGSGKAWGLCTAVDLHDCNPQLIRDAEYIKRYVVELCDLIDMKRFGECQVVDFGEGPVAGYSMVQLISTSLISGHFANETNHAYLDIFSCKGYDPAVVESFSKEFFGASRSVATATLRY
;
A
#
# COMPACT_ATOMS: atom_id res chain seq x y z
N MET A 1 39.78 -24.36 53.46
CA MET A 1 38.89 -25.37 52.87
C MET A 1 37.83 -24.62 52.07
N SER A 2 37.70 -24.98 50.79
CA SER A 2 36.81 -24.36 49.81
C SER A 2 35.38 -24.86 50.00
N THR A 3 34.39 -23.97 50.01
CA THR A 3 32.98 -24.35 49.88
C THR A 3 32.19 -23.34 49.05
N SER A 4 31.88 -23.80 47.82
CA SER A 4 30.74 -23.52 46.93
C SER A 4 30.08 -22.13 46.94
N ALA A 5 30.23 -21.43 45.82
CA ALA A 5 29.23 -20.49 45.33
C ALA A 5 28.03 -21.28 44.75
N SER A 6 26.85 -21.12 45.35
CA SER A 6 25.57 -21.59 44.81
C SER A 6 25.02 -20.56 43.82
N SER A 7 24.81 -21.00 42.58
CA SER A 7 24.19 -20.25 41.50
C SER A 7 22.68 -20.16 41.70
N GLU A 8 22.16 -18.99 42.07
CA GLU A 8 20.74 -18.68 41.90
C GLU A 8 20.49 -18.23 40.46
N SER A 9 20.01 -19.17 39.65
CA SER A 9 19.37 -18.89 38.38
C SER A 9 17.98 -18.33 38.67
N THR A 10 17.81 -17.01 38.54
CA THR A 10 16.49 -16.40 38.54
C THR A 10 15.79 -16.77 37.23
N ILE A 11 14.95 -17.80 37.29
CA ILE A 11 14.01 -18.18 36.24
C ILE A 11 12.95 -17.07 36.17
N LEU A 12 13.04 -16.19 35.17
CA LEU A 12 11.93 -15.30 34.83
C LEU A 12 10.93 -16.09 33.96
N PRO A 13 9.66 -16.20 34.34
CA PRO A 13 8.65 -16.79 33.47
C PRO A 13 8.38 -15.84 32.29
N SER A 14 8.93 -16.18 31.13
CA SER A 14 8.57 -15.55 29.85
C SER A 14 7.24 -16.11 29.38
N ASN A 15 6.14 -15.51 29.84
CA ASN A 15 4.83 -15.67 29.21
C ASN A 15 4.01 -14.38 29.42
N ALA A 16 4.52 -13.27 28.91
CA ALA A 16 3.62 -12.22 28.46
C ALA A 16 3.18 -12.60 27.04
N PRO A 17 1.87 -12.75 26.75
CA PRO A 17 1.45 -12.84 25.37
C PRO A 17 1.92 -11.54 24.70
N ALA A 18 2.77 -11.66 23.68
CA ALA A 18 2.97 -10.57 22.75
C ALA A 18 1.56 -10.19 22.29
N ALA A 19 1.07 -9.02 22.69
CA ALA A 19 -0.22 -8.54 22.23
C ALA A 19 -0.15 -8.57 20.70
N ALA A 20 -0.83 -9.54 20.08
CA ALA A 20 -0.78 -9.69 18.64
C ALA A 20 -1.16 -8.33 18.06
N ALA A 21 -0.23 -7.72 17.31
CA ALA A 21 -0.48 -6.44 16.69
C ALA A 21 -1.78 -6.58 15.90
N ARG A 22 -2.76 -5.71 16.19
CA ARG A 22 -4.03 -5.76 15.48
C ARG A 22 -3.76 -5.46 14.00
N PRO A 23 -4.38 -6.19 13.07
CA PRO A 23 -4.25 -5.88 11.65
C PRO A 23 -4.61 -4.41 11.41
N VAL A 24 -3.82 -3.70 10.61
CA VAL A 24 -3.97 -2.24 10.41
C VAL A 24 -5.33 -1.89 9.81
N GLN A 25 -5.91 -2.77 9.00
CA GLN A 25 -7.27 -2.65 8.48
C GLN A 25 -8.33 -2.53 9.58
N ASP A 26 -8.13 -3.20 10.71
CA ASP A 26 -9.07 -3.18 11.82
C ASP A 26 -8.94 -1.91 12.67
N MET A 27 -7.97 -1.04 12.37
CA MET A 27 -7.74 0.23 13.06
C MET A 27 -8.45 1.41 12.40
N VAL A 28 -9.25 1.19 11.34
CA VAL A 28 -10.02 2.23 10.64
C VAL A 28 -11.50 2.13 11.00
N GLY A 29 -12.18 3.27 11.11
CA GLY A 29 -13.64 3.37 11.31
C GLY A 29 -14.05 4.06 12.61
N SER A 30 -15.32 3.92 12.99
CA SER A 30 -15.91 4.64 14.15
C SER A 30 -15.13 4.38 15.45
N GLY A 31 -14.68 5.46 16.09
CA GLY A 31 -13.89 5.41 17.32
C GLY A 31 -12.44 4.96 17.14
N LYS A 32 -11.95 4.91 15.88
CA LYS A 32 -10.58 4.55 15.51
C LYS A 32 -10.03 5.61 14.52
N ALA A 33 -9.02 5.27 13.71
CA ALA A 33 -8.53 6.16 12.67
C ALA A 33 -9.64 6.46 11.63
N TRP A 34 -9.68 7.68 11.12
CA TRP A 34 -10.58 8.11 10.05
C TRP A 34 -10.32 7.38 8.73
N GLY A 35 -9.06 7.07 8.44
CA GLY A 35 -8.68 6.37 7.22
C GLY A 35 -7.31 5.73 7.26
N LEU A 36 -6.99 5.03 6.18
CA LEU A 36 -5.71 4.38 5.92
C LEU A 36 -5.17 4.90 4.59
N CYS A 37 -3.92 5.32 4.61
CA CYS A 37 -3.17 5.72 3.42
C CYS A 37 -2.03 4.73 3.20
N THR A 38 -2.03 4.04 2.06
CA THR A 38 -0.92 3.19 1.64
C THR A 38 -0.24 3.83 0.44
N ALA A 39 1.05 4.13 0.59
CA ALA A 39 1.92 4.48 -0.52
C ALA A 39 2.64 3.22 -0.99
N VAL A 40 2.60 2.95 -2.30
CA VAL A 40 3.27 1.80 -2.93
C VAL A 40 4.20 2.28 -4.01
N ASP A 41 5.48 1.97 -3.86
CA ASP A 41 6.52 2.22 -4.85
C ASP A 41 6.80 0.92 -5.61
N LEU A 42 6.56 0.93 -6.92
CA LEU A 42 6.84 -0.17 -7.83
C LEU A 42 8.06 0.15 -8.69
N HIS A 43 9.02 -0.77 -8.73
CA HIS A 43 10.27 -0.61 -9.48
C HIS A 43 10.33 -1.58 -10.66
N ASP A 44 10.89 -1.10 -11.77
CA ASP A 44 11.10 -1.85 -13.01
C ASP A 44 9.83 -2.57 -13.49
N CYS A 45 8.73 -1.82 -13.58
CA CYS A 45 7.47 -2.29 -14.13
C CYS A 45 7.61 -2.69 -15.61
N ASN A 46 6.66 -3.47 -16.10
CA ASN A 46 6.55 -3.72 -17.52
C ASN A 46 6.28 -2.39 -18.26
N PRO A 47 7.18 -1.97 -19.17
CA PRO A 47 7.08 -0.69 -19.84
C PRO A 47 5.79 -0.51 -20.66
N GLN A 48 5.24 -1.59 -21.21
CA GLN A 48 4.03 -1.53 -22.03
C GLN A 48 2.79 -1.26 -21.17
N LEU A 49 2.77 -1.76 -19.94
CA LEU A 49 1.59 -1.68 -19.06
C LEU A 49 1.43 -0.31 -18.41
N ILE A 50 2.53 0.29 -17.94
CA ILE A 50 2.52 1.62 -17.31
C ILE A 50 2.37 2.77 -18.31
N ARG A 51 2.43 2.48 -19.61
CA ARG A 51 2.25 3.44 -20.71
C ARG A 51 0.93 3.24 -21.47
N ASP A 52 0.04 2.42 -20.93
CA ASP A 52 -1.27 2.15 -21.50
C ASP A 52 -2.35 2.74 -20.58
N ALA A 53 -2.97 3.83 -21.05
CA ALA A 53 -4.00 4.53 -20.30
C ALA A 53 -5.21 3.65 -19.96
N GLU A 54 -5.61 2.74 -20.86
CA GLU A 54 -6.75 1.86 -20.62
C GLU A 54 -6.38 0.74 -19.65
N TYR A 55 -5.14 0.25 -19.70
CA TYR A 55 -4.60 -0.69 -18.72
C TYR A 55 -4.54 -0.07 -17.30
N ILE A 56 -4.12 1.20 -17.21
CA ILE A 56 -4.12 1.96 -15.94
C ILE A 56 -5.56 2.17 -15.42
N LYS A 57 -6.52 2.49 -16.29
CA LYS A 57 -7.93 2.57 -15.86
C LYS A 57 -8.43 1.22 -15.34
N ARG A 58 -8.08 0.12 -16.01
CA ARG A 58 -8.44 -1.23 -15.57
C ARG A 58 -7.85 -1.58 -14.19
N TYR A 59 -6.60 -1.20 -13.93
CA TYR A 59 -5.99 -1.35 -12.61
C TYR A 59 -6.86 -0.75 -11.50
N VAL A 60 -7.36 0.47 -11.71
CA VAL A 60 -8.20 1.17 -10.73
C VAL A 60 -9.52 0.44 -10.48
N VAL A 61 -10.13 -0.10 -11.54
CA VAL A 61 -11.35 -0.91 -11.43
C VAL A 61 -11.10 -2.12 -10.54
N GLU A 62 -10.08 -2.91 -10.87
CA GLU A 62 -9.76 -4.15 -10.17
C GLU A 62 -9.26 -3.90 -8.73
N LEU A 63 -8.49 -2.83 -8.51
CA LEU A 63 -8.08 -2.42 -7.17
C LEU A 63 -9.28 -2.04 -6.30
N CYS A 64 -10.24 -1.28 -6.84
CA CYS A 64 -11.44 -0.90 -6.10
C CYS A 64 -12.28 -2.12 -5.71
N ASP A 65 -12.39 -3.11 -6.61
CA ASP A 65 -13.09 -4.36 -6.33
C ASP A 65 -12.33 -5.18 -5.26
N LEU A 66 -10.99 -5.21 -5.31
CA LEU A 66 -10.13 -5.89 -4.34
C LEU A 66 -10.28 -5.33 -2.92
N ILE A 67 -10.34 -4.01 -2.76
CA ILE A 67 -10.48 -3.35 -1.44
C ILE A 67 -11.94 -3.08 -1.06
N ASP A 68 -12.89 -3.56 -1.86
CA ASP A 68 -14.33 -3.37 -1.71
C ASP A 68 -14.68 -1.88 -1.46
N MET A 69 -14.20 -1.02 -2.36
CA MET A 69 -14.48 0.41 -2.41
C MET A 69 -15.25 0.79 -3.67
N LYS A 70 -16.21 1.69 -3.50
CA LYS A 70 -17.03 2.18 -4.62
C LYS A 70 -16.38 3.41 -5.26
N ARG A 71 -16.05 3.30 -6.55
CA ARG A 71 -15.62 4.39 -7.43
C ARG A 71 -16.68 5.49 -7.54
N PHE A 72 -16.24 6.73 -7.67
CA PHE A 72 -17.06 7.90 -7.91
C PHE A 72 -16.56 8.67 -9.14
N GLY A 73 -17.40 8.74 -10.17
CA GLY A 73 -17.03 9.36 -11.44
C GLY A 73 -16.00 8.55 -12.23
N GLU A 74 -15.62 9.10 -13.38
CA GLU A 74 -14.64 8.50 -14.29
C GLU A 74 -13.22 8.59 -13.75
N CYS A 75 -12.42 7.56 -13.99
CA CYS A 75 -10.99 7.57 -13.73
C CYS A 75 -10.31 8.54 -14.71
N GLN A 76 -9.59 9.52 -14.17
CA GLN A 76 -8.81 10.45 -14.97
C GLN A 76 -7.41 9.89 -15.14
N VAL A 77 -6.98 9.71 -16.39
CA VAL A 77 -5.63 9.28 -16.75
C VAL A 77 -5.11 10.25 -17.81
N VAL A 78 -4.02 10.94 -17.48
CA VAL A 78 -3.45 12.00 -18.33
C VAL A 78 -1.95 11.76 -18.48
N ASP A 79 -1.47 11.69 -19.71
CA ASP A 79 -0.04 11.68 -20.03
C ASP A 79 0.46 13.11 -20.13
N PHE A 80 1.41 13.50 -19.27
CA PHE A 80 1.98 14.84 -19.31
C PHE A 80 3.37 14.89 -18.65
N GLY A 81 3.99 16.07 -18.72
CA GLY A 81 5.30 16.34 -18.16
C GLY A 81 6.41 16.26 -19.22
N GLU A 82 7.62 16.65 -18.81
CA GLU A 82 8.82 16.65 -19.64
C GLU A 82 9.99 16.03 -18.88
N GLY A 83 10.95 15.46 -19.61
CA GLY A 83 12.15 14.88 -19.02
C GLY A 83 11.88 13.65 -18.14
N PRO A 84 12.65 13.43 -17.06
CA PRO A 84 12.61 12.20 -16.27
C PRO A 84 11.30 11.90 -15.56
N VAL A 85 10.42 12.89 -15.45
CA VAL A 85 9.12 12.80 -14.77
C VAL A 85 7.95 12.65 -15.74
N ALA A 86 8.20 12.61 -17.05
CA ALA A 86 7.16 12.45 -18.05
C ALA A 86 6.48 11.08 -17.93
N GLY A 87 5.15 11.08 -18.09
CA GLY A 87 4.33 9.89 -18.17
C GLY A 87 2.92 10.09 -17.63
N TYR A 88 2.24 8.99 -17.37
CA TYR A 88 0.86 9.04 -16.92
C TYR A 88 0.75 9.47 -15.46
N SER A 89 -0.24 10.31 -15.17
CA SER A 89 -0.82 10.39 -13.84
C SER A 89 -2.27 9.94 -13.87
N MET A 90 -2.68 9.26 -12.80
CA MET A 90 -4.01 8.71 -12.62
C MET A 90 -4.64 9.24 -11.34
N VAL A 91 -5.94 9.55 -11.39
CA VAL A 91 -6.75 9.98 -10.26
C VAL A 91 -8.11 9.31 -10.34
N GLN A 92 -8.53 8.67 -9.25
CA GLN A 92 -9.88 8.13 -9.07
C GLN A 92 -10.43 8.53 -7.70
N LEU A 93 -11.51 9.30 -7.70
CA LEU A 93 -12.31 9.47 -6.50
C LEU A 93 -13.01 8.16 -6.17
N ILE A 94 -12.97 7.76 -4.91
CA ILE A 94 -13.76 6.66 -4.35
C ILE A 94 -14.67 7.24 -3.27
N SER A 95 -15.65 6.48 -2.79
CA SER A 95 -16.66 6.98 -1.84
C SER A 95 -16.00 7.59 -0.60
N THR A 96 -15.96 8.93 -0.56
CA THR A 96 -15.30 9.77 0.47
C THR A 96 -13.77 9.62 0.60
N SER A 97 -13.06 9.16 -0.43
CA SER A 97 -11.59 9.10 -0.43
C SER A 97 -10.99 9.18 -1.85
N LEU A 98 -9.71 8.81 -2.03
CA LEU A 98 -8.98 9.03 -3.28
C LEU A 98 -7.94 7.92 -3.53
N ILE A 99 -7.83 7.49 -4.79
CA ILE A 99 -6.69 6.74 -5.31
C ILE A 99 -5.98 7.59 -6.35
N SER A 100 -4.66 7.69 -6.27
CA SER A 100 -3.83 8.35 -7.27
C SER A 100 -2.60 7.52 -7.63
N GLY A 101 -2.01 7.83 -8.78
CA GLY A 101 -0.74 7.24 -9.17
C GLY A 101 0.02 8.05 -10.21
N HIS A 102 1.34 7.86 -10.23
CA HIS A 102 2.26 8.46 -11.19
C HIS A 102 3.15 7.38 -11.80
N PHE A 103 3.27 7.38 -13.12
CA PHE A 103 3.96 6.36 -13.90
C PHE A 103 5.10 7.01 -14.68
N ALA A 104 6.34 6.77 -14.25
CA ALA A 104 7.53 7.40 -14.80
C ALA A 104 8.08 6.64 -16.01
N ASN A 105 8.07 7.27 -17.18
CA ASN A 105 8.50 6.65 -18.43
C ASN A 105 10.01 6.35 -18.45
N GLU A 106 10.85 7.16 -17.83
CA GLU A 106 12.31 6.96 -17.95
C GLU A 106 12.78 5.74 -17.14
N THR A 107 12.27 5.60 -15.91
CA THR A 107 12.71 4.57 -14.95
C THR A 107 11.86 3.31 -14.97
N ASN A 108 10.72 3.33 -15.66
CA ASN A 108 9.67 2.30 -15.54
C ASN A 108 9.20 2.09 -14.09
N HIS A 109 9.13 3.17 -13.30
CA HIS A 109 8.62 3.11 -11.94
C HIS A 109 7.18 3.59 -11.89
N ALA A 110 6.42 3.09 -10.92
CA ALA A 110 5.08 3.58 -10.63
C ALA A 110 4.96 3.86 -9.12
N TYR A 111 4.32 4.98 -8.79
CA TYR A 111 4.11 5.45 -7.43
C TYR A 111 2.60 5.56 -7.22
N LEU A 112 2.06 4.84 -6.24
CA LEU A 112 0.62 4.69 -6.04
C LEU A 112 0.24 5.12 -4.63
N ASP A 113 -0.81 5.92 -4.51
CA ASP A 113 -1.38 6.34 -3.23
C ASP A 113 -2.82 5.87 -3.13
N ILE A 114 -3.10 5.02 -2.14
CA ILE A 114 -4.43 4.46 -1.88
C ILE A 114 -4.90 5.05 -0.55
N PHE A 115 -5.76 6.05 -0.60
CA PHE A 115 -6.39 6.61 0.59
C PHE A 115 -7.83 6.14 0.70
N SER A 116 -8.18 5.51 1.82
CA SER A 116 -9.53 4.98 2.07
C SER A 116 -9.99 5.22 3.50
N CYS A 117 -11.26 5.59 3.67
CA CYS A 117 -11.95 5.61 4.96
C CYS A 117 -12.41 4.20 5.42
N LYS A 118 -12.17 3.17 4.61
CA LYS A 118 -12.38 1.75 4.94
C LYS A 118 -11.03 1.06 5.03
N GLY A 119 -10.84 0.26 6.08
CA GLY A 119 -9.63 -0.53 6.24
C GLY A 119 -9.49 -1.61 5.16
N TYR A 120 -8.26 -1.80 4.69
CA TYR A 120 -7.86 -2.85 3.75
C TYR A 120 -6.44 -3.31 4.13
N ASP A 121 -6.03 -4.48 3.66
CA ASP A 121 -4.69 -5.00 3.92
C ASP A 121 -3.67 -4.37 2.95
N PRO A 122 -2.70 -3.58 3.42
CA PRO A 122 -1.69 -2.96 2.57
C PRO A 122 -0.81 -3.97 1.81
N ALA A 123 -0.56 -5.15 2.39
CA ALA A 123 0.28 -6.17 1.76
C ALA A 123 -0.43 -6.81 0.56
N VAL A 124 -1.76 -6.92 0.61
CA VAL A 124 -2.59 -7.38 -0.51
C VAL A 124 -2.56 -6.35 -1.64
N VAL A 125 -2.70 -5.05 -1.32
CA VAL A 125 -2.62 -3.96 -2.31
C VAL A 125 -1.23 -3.92 -2.95
N GLU A 126 -0.16 -4.02 -2.16
CA GLU A 126 1.22 -4.05 -2.67
C GLU A 126 1.42 -5.21 -3.65
N SER A 127 1.06 -6.43 -3.24
CA SER A 127 1.25 -7.64 -4.04
C SER A 127 0.46 -7.59 -5.33
N PHE A 128 -0.82 -7.19 -5.24
CA PHE A 128 -1.67 -6.99 -6.41
C PHE A 128 -1.07 -5.98 -7.39
N SER A 129 -0.64 -4.81 -6.89
CA SER A 129 -0.08 -3.75 -7.74
C SER A 129 1.21 -4.18 -8.43
N LYS A 130 2.07 -4.87 -7.69
CA LYS A 130 3.33 -5.42 -8.22
C LYS A 130 3.07 -6.41 -9.36
N GLU A 131 2.15 -7.35 -9.16
CA GLU A 131 1.79 -8.35 -10.17
C GLU A 131 1.11 -7.70 -11.38
N PHE A 132 0.17 -6.78 -11.14
CA PHE A 132 -0.63 -6.13 -12.19
C PHE A 132 0.23 -5.36 -13.19
N PHE A 133 1.25 -4.65 -12.72
CA PHE A 133 2.19 -3.89 -13.56
C PHE A 133 3.48 -4.64 -13.89
N GLY A 134 3.65 -5.87 -13.42
CA GLY A 134 4.84 -6.69 -13.68
C GLY A 134 6.13 -6.09 -13.13
N ALA A 135 6.09 -5.52 -11.92
CA ALA A 135 7.24 -4.89 -11.27
C ALA A 135 8.20 -5.93 -10.67
N SER A 136 9.50 -5.66 -10.75
CA SER A 136 10.55 -6.53 -10.18
C SER A 136 10.51 -6.50 -8.64
N ARG A 137 10.30 -5.30 -8.08
CA ARG A 137 10.32 -5.02 -6.65
C ARG A 137 9.23 -4.01 -6.30
N SER A 138 8.72 -4.13 -5.08
CA SER A 138 7.78 -3.19 -4.48
C SER A 138 8.25 -2.82 -3.07
N VAL A 139 7.81 -1.66 -2.60
CA VAL A 139 7.83 -1.28 -1.19
C VAL A 139 6.51 -0.59 -0.89
N ALA A 140 5.85 -0.97 0.21
CA ALA A 140 4.66 -0.27 0.68
C ALA A 140 4.85 0.29 2.10
N THR A 141 4.31 1.49 2.32
CA THR A 141 4.19 2.09 3.66
C THR A 141 2.74 2.42 3.93
N ALA A 142 2.24 2.03 5.11
CA ALA A 142 0.87 2.28 5.52
C ALA A 142 0.83 3.25 6.71
N THR A 143 -0.02 4.27 6.62
CA THR A 143 -0.19 5.30 7.64
C THR A 143 -1.66 5.46 8.01
N LEU A 144 -1.97 5.32 9.31
CA LEU A 144 -3.29 5.63 9.85
C LEU A 144 -3.50 7.15 9.89
N ARG A 145 -4.70 7.59 9.50
CA ARG A 145 -5.10 8.99 9.45
C ARG A 145 -6.18 9.22 10.49
N TYR A 146 -5.94 10.12 11.45
CA TYR A 146 -6.84 10.43 12.57
C TYR A 146 -7.57 11.75 12.35
#